data_AF-A0A366M3I3-F1
#
_entry.id   AF-A0A366M3I3-F1
#
_cell.length_a   1.000
_cell.length_b   1.000
_cell.length_c   1.000
_cell.angle_alpha   90.00
_cell.angle_beta   90.00
_cell.angle_gamma   90.00
#
_symmetry.space_group_name_H-M   'P 1'
#
loop_
_entity.id
_entity.type
_entity.pdbx_description
1 polymer ?
#
loop_
_entity_poly.entity_id
_entity_poly.type
_entity_poly.pdbx_seq_one_letter_code
_entity_poly.pdbx_strand_id
1 'polypeptide(L)' 'MLPGATLTVYRHPRLAAPVMGYLQNGSVIQILCTAQGDTVVGNNGQTSSLWNGINGGFVPDVFIYTGTDQATMPNCPP' A
#
# COMPACT_ATOMS: atom_id res chain seq x y z
N MET A 1 5.69 14.11 1.27
CA MET A 1 6.16 13.09 2.25
C MET A 1 7.31 13.70 3.04
N LEU A 2 7.40 13.43 4.34
CA LEU A 2 8.50 13.91 5.18
C LEU A 2 9.78 13.06 4.95
N PRO A 3 10.98 13.66 4.86
CA PRO A 3 12.23 12.91 4.82
C PRO A 3 12.36 11.99 6.05
N GLY A 4 12.64 10.70 5.82
CA GLY A 4 12.78 9.70 6.89
C GLY A 4 11.51 8.92 7.24
N ALA A 5 10.36 9.21 6.61
CA ALA A 5 9.15 8.41 6.79
C ALA A 5 9.32 6.99 6.20
N THR A 6 8.86 5.98 6.93
CA THR A 6 8.77 4.60 6.46
C THR A 6 7.31 4.20 6.22
N LEU A 7 7.08 3.41 5.17
CA LEU A 7 5.78 2.81 4.88
C LEU A 7 5.69 1.42 5.50
N THR A 8 4.69 1.19 6.34
CA THR A 8 4.44 -0.12 6.96
C THR A 8 3.91 -1.12 5.93
N VAL A 9 4.48 -2.33 5.93
CA VAL A 9 3.99 -3.48 5.17
C VAL A 9 3.15 -4.35 6.10
N TYR A 10 1.91 -4.62 5.72
CA TYR A 10 0.93 -5.37 6.51
C TYR A 10 0.72 -6.77 5.95
N ARG A 11 0.42 -7.76 6.79
CA ARG A 11 0.14 -9.13 6.32
C ARG A 11 -1.12 -9.26 5.46
N HIS A 12 -2.11 -8.40 5.71
CA HIS A 12 -3.39 -8.34 5.02
C HIS A 12 -3.73 -6.86 4.75
N PRO A 13 -4.64 -6.53 3.81
CA PRO A 13 -5.02 -5.15 3.50
C PRO A 13 -5.93 -4.54 4.58
N ARG A 14 -5.43 -4.46 5.81
CA ARG A 14 -6.09 -3.86 6.97
C ARG A 14 -5.05 -3.36 7.96
N LEU A 15 -5.32 -2.22 8.59
CA LEU A 15 -4.40 -1.54 9.51
C LEU A 15 -4.16 -2.33 10.80
N ALA A 16 -5.12 -3.17 11.19
CA ALA A 16 -5.00 -4.07 12.35
C ALA A 16 -4.25 -5.37 12.04
N ALA A 17 -3.78 -5.60 10.81
CA ALA A 17 -3.01 -6.79 10.48
C ALA A 17 -1.61 -6.73 11.11
N PRO A 18 -0.98 -7.88 11.38
CA PRO A 18 0.41 -7.91 11.79
C PRO A 18 1.32 -7.19 10.80
N VAL A 19 2.26 -6.40 11.34
CA VAL A 19 3.30 -5.72 10.56
C VAL A 19 4.35 -6.73 10.13
N MET A 20 4.59 -6.81 8.83
CA MET A 20 5.57 -7.70 8.21
C MET A 20 6.91 -7.00 7.97
N GLY A 21 6.92 -5.67 7.95
CA GLY A 21 8.14 -4.88 7.76
C GLY A 21 7.85 -3.42 7.42
N TYR A 22 8.90 -2.75 6.94
CA TYR A 22 8.86 -1.34 6.59
C TYR A 22 9.63 -1.09 5.29
N LEU A 23 9.10 -0.19 4.45
CA LEU A 23 9.78 0.31 3.27
C LEU A 23 10.27 1.73 3.55
N GLN A 24 11.51 2.02 3.16
CA GLN A 24 12.02 3.40 3.21
C GLN A 24 11.36 4.24 2.12
N ASN A 25 11.14 5.53 2.37
CA ASN A 25 10.67 6.45 1.34
C ASN A 25 11.58 6.41 0.11
N GLY A 26 10.97 6.39 -1.08
CA GLY A 26 11.68 6.25 -2.36
C GLY A 26 12.03 4.81 -2.76
N SER A 27 11.69 3.80 -1.93
CA SER A 27 11.82 2.40 -2.33
C SER A 27 10.97 2.10 -3.56
N VAL A 28 11.55 1.41 -4.53
CA VAL A 28 10.80 0.89 -5.69
C VAL A 28 10.29 -0.51 -5.34
N ILE A 29 8.99 -0.73 -5.56
CA ILE A 29 8.32 -2.00 -5.31
C ILE A 29 7.73 -2.56 -6.60
N GLN A 30 7.62 -3.88 -6.66
CA GLN A 30 6.78 -4.54 -7.66
C GLN A 30 5.39 -4.78 -7.05
N ILE A 31 4.36 -4.24 -7.71
CA ILE A 31 2.97 -4.54 -7.38
C ILE A 31 2.62 -5.86 -8.09
N LEU A 32 2.25 -6.86 -7.32
CA LEU A 32 1.89 -8.20 -7.82
C LEU A 32 0.39 -8.31 -8.10
N CYS A 33 -0.42 -7.63 -7.31
CA CYS A 33 -1.87 -7.62 -7.38
C CYS A 33 -2.43 -6.44 -6.55
N THR A 34 -3.73 -6.17 -6.65
CA THR A 34 -4.43 -5.18 -5.83
C THR A 34 -5.50 -5.81 -4.95
N ALA A 35 -5.85 -5.14 -3.86
CA ALA A 35 -6.93 -5.57 -2.97
C ALA A 35 -7.73 -4.37 -2.44
N GLN A 36 -8.97 -4.62 -2.06
CA GLN A 36 -9.74 -3.68 -1.24
C GLN A 36 -9.56 -4.02 0.23
N GLY A 37 -9.46 -2.99 1.06
CA GLY A 37 -9.12 -3.11 2.48
C GLY A 37 -9.63 -1.95 3.32
N ASP A 38 -8.99 -1.75 4.48
CA ASP A 38 -9.27 -0.58 5.32
C ASP A 38 -9.01 0.71 4.55
N THR A 39 -9.86 1.71 4.74
CA THR A 39 -9.68 3.04 4.14
C THR A 39 -8.53 3.79 4.83
N VAL A 40 -7.58 4.29 4.03
CA VAL A 40 -6.41 5.03 4.50
C VAL A 40 -6.43 6.45 3.94
N VAL A 41 -6.07 7.42 4.77
CA VAL A 41 -5.89 8.83 4.39
C VAL A 41 -4.43 9.05 4.00
N GLY A 42 -4.19 9.39 2.74
CA GLY A 42 -2.88 9.78 2.23
C GLY A 42 -2.42 11.14 2.73
N ASN A 43 -1.15 11.45 2.52
CA ASN A 43 -0.53 12.69 3.01
C ASN A 43 -1.12 13.97 2.36
N ASN A 44 -1.77 13.84 1.21
CA ASN A 44 -2.47 14.91 0.49
C ASN A 44 -3.96 15.02 0.89
N GLY A 45 -4.42 14.25 1.88
CA GLY A 45 -5.82 14.21 2.32
C GLY A 45 -6.73 13.28 1.49
N GLN A 46 -6.21 12.67 0.43
CA GLN A 46 -6.95 11.68 -0.36
C GLN A 46 -7.25 10.44 0.47
N THR A 47 -8.44 9.88 0.31
CA THR A 47 -8.82 8.63 0.96
C THR A 47 -8.98 7.52 -0.08
N SER A 48 -8.50 6.32 0.25
CA SER A 48 -8.73 5.15 -0.60
C SER A 48 -8.74 3.88 0.24
N SER A 49 -9.56 2.91 -0.20
CA SER A 49 -9.55 1.53 0.28
C SER A 49 -8.68 0.61 -0.58
N LEU A 50 -7.97 1.15 -1.58
CA LEU A 50 -7.11 0.38 -2.47
C LEU A 50 -5.75 0.07 -1.82
N TRP A 51 -5.34 -1.17 -1.92
CA TRP A 51 -4.06 -1.68 -1.42
C TRP A 51 -3.30 -2.41 -2.51
N ASN A 52 -1.99 -2.31 -2.46
CA ASN A 52 -1.06 -3.02 -3.34
C ASN A 52 -0.47 -4.22 -2.62
N GLY A 53 -0.67 -5.41 -3.19
CA GLY A 53 0.03 -6.64 -2.79
C GLY A 53 1.44 -6.64 -3.36
N ILE A 54 2.43 -6.78 -2.49
CA ILE A 54 3.85 -6.84 -2.83
C ILE A 54 4.45 -8.15 -2.30
N ASN A 55 5.69 -8.43 -2.68
CA ASN A 55 6.41 -9.54 -2.05
C ASN A 55 6.56 -9.28 -0.55
N GLY A 56 5.87 -10.09 0.27
CA GLY A 56 5.91 -10.00 1.74
C GLY A 56 4.72 -9.28 2.41
N GLY A 57 3.73 -8.78 1.66
CA GLY A 57 2.50 -8.26 2.27
C GLY A 57 1.76 -7.22 1.43
N PHE A 58 1.11 -6.29 2.11
CA PHE A 58 0.23 -5.28 1.53
C PHE A 58 0.61 -3.89 2.03
N VAL A 59 0.54 -2.91 1.14
CA VAL A 59 0.73 -1.49 1.45
C VAL A 59 -0.44 -0.67 0.90
N PRO A 60 -0.89 0.40 1.57
CA PRO A 60 -1.94 1.27 1.04
C PRO A 60 -1.48 1.93 -0.26
N ASP A 61 -2.34 1.94 -1.28
CA ASP A 61 -2.01 2.51 -2.59
C ASP A 61 -1.78 4.02 -2.52
N VAL A 62 -2.46 4.73 -1.61
CA VAL A 62 -2.31 6.18 -1.37
C VAL A 62 -0.89 6.64 -1.02
N PHE A 63 0.02 5.71 -0.70
CA PHE A 63 1.43 5.99 -0.42
C PHE A 63 2.37 5.56 -1.55
N ILE A 64 1.85 4.99 -2.63
CA ILE A 64 2.61 4.50 -3.77
C ILE A 64 2.32 5.38 -4.98
N TYR A 65 3.38 5.88 -5.63
CA TYR A 65 3.23 6.58 -6.89
C TYR A 65 3.11 5.58 -8.05
N THR A 66 1.89 5.33 -8.49
CA THR A 66 1.56 4.43 -9.60
C THR A 66 1.18 5.18 -10.89
N GLY A 67 0.93 6.49 -10.79
CA GLY A 67 0.43 7.34 -11.87
C GLY A 67 -1.10 7.40 -11.98
N THR A 68 -1.84 6.70 -11.12
CA THR A 68 -3.31 6.69 -11.07
C THR A 68 -3.81 6.35 -9.67
N ASP A 69 -5.05 6.74 -9.33
CA ASP A 69 -5.72 6.36 -8.08
C ASP A 69 -6.56 5.08 -8.24
N GLN A 70 -6.39 4.38 -9.36
CA GLN A 70 -7.12 3.15 -9.72
C GLN A 70 -6.19 1.94 -9.64
N ALA A 71 -6.80 0.75 -9.56
CA ALA A 71 -6.05 -0.50 -9.56
C ALA A 71 -5.16 -0.62 -10.81
N THR A 72 -3.87 -0.90 -10.61
CA THR A 72 -2.88 -1.08 -11.69
C THR A 72 -2.61 -2.54 -12.02
N MET A 73 -3.10 -3.47 -11.20
CA MET A 73 -2.97 -4.92 -11.35
C MET A 73 -4.31 -5.62 -11.08
N PRO A 74 -4.47 -6.90 -11.47
CA PRO A 74 -5.63 -7.69 -11.10
C PRO A 74 -5.77 -7.87 -9.59
N ASN A 75 -6.96 -8.32 -9.16
CA ASN A 75 -7.22 -8.62 -7.75
C ASN A 75 -6.28 -9.72 -7.23
N CYS A 76 -5.84 -9.56 -5.98
CA CYS A 76 -5.09 -10.60 -5.30
C CYS A 76 -5.93 -11.86 -5.16
N PRO A 77 -5.31 -13.05 -5.24
CA PRO A 77 -6.00 -14.30 -4.97
C PRO A 77 -6.56 -14.29 -3.53
N PRO A 78 -7.68 -14.98 -3.31
CA PRO A 78 -8.30 -15.08 -1.98
C PRO A 78 -7.40 -15.75 -0.94
#